data_AF-A0A351A1I5-F1
#
_entry.id   AF-A0A351A1I5-F1
#
_cell.length_a   1.000
_cell.length_b   1.000
_cell.length_c   1.000
_cell.angle_alpha   90.00
_cell.angle_beta   90.00
_cell.angle_gamma   90.00
#
_symmetry.space_group_name_H-M   'P 1'
#
loop_
_entity.id
_entity.type
_entity.pdbx_description
1 polymer ?
#
loop_
_entity_poly.entity_id
_entity_poly.type
_entity_poly.pdbx_seq_one_letter_code
_entity_poly.pdbx_strand_id
1 'polypeptide(L)'
;MRRNILVALALLSLSTPLLAQGSGLPALTSTPAAGGGTTYRSEERTLLLLTAMTFIPAALLMMTSFTRIIIVLSLLRHAMGTQTAPPNQIIIGLSLFLTFFIMSPTIDRIYGEAYVPLSEDRINIMQAGERAAIPLREFMLKHTRESDIAMFAGIAKVTNIATPDDIPLRILIPSFVISELKTAFQIGFVLFIPFLIIDMVVASILMAMGMMMMS
;
A
#
# COMPACT_ATOMS: atom_id res chain seq x y z
N MET A 1 -32.68 14.03 52.98
CA MET A 1 -31.71 14.90 52.27
C MET A 1 -30.23 14.55 52.54
N ARG A 2 -29.80 14.26 53.78
CA ARG A 2 -28.39 13.97 54.11
C ARG A 2 -27.77 12.73 53.41
N ARG A 3 -28.56 11.69 53.14
CA ARG A 3 -28.06 10.44 52.53
C ARG A 3 -27.69 10.60 51.05
N ASN A 4 -28.40 11.45 50.30
CA ASN A 4 -28.12 11.68 48.88
C ASN A 4 -26.90 12.60 48.67
N ILE A 5 -26.61 13.48 49.64
CA ILE A 5 -25.42 14.35 49.61
C ILE A 5 -24.15 13.51 49.85
N LEU A 6 -24.19 12.53 50.75
CA LEU A 6 -23.07 11.61 50.99
C LEU A 6 -22.78 10.70 49.80
N VAL A 7 -23.82 10.26 49.07
CA VAL A 7 -23.66 9.47 47.84
C VAL A 7 -23.12 10.32 46.69
N ALA A 8 -23.55 11.59 46.56
CA ALA A 8 -23.01 12.51 45.57
C ALA A 8 -21.54 12.88 45.85
N LEU A 9 -21.15 13.03 47.13
CA LEU A 9 -19.76 13.30 47.51
C LEU A 9 -18.85 12.08 47.30
N ALA A 10 -19.36 10.87 47.53
CA ALA A 10 -18.66 9.63 47.24
C ALA A 10 -18.46 9.41 45.73
N LEU A 11 -19.47 9.73 44.90
CA LEU A 11 -19.37 9.68 43.44
C LEU A 11 -18.42 10.74 42.86
N LEU A 12 -18.30 11.91 43.49
CA LEU A 12 -17.30 12.93 43.11
C LEU A 12 -15.87 12.55 43.52
N SER A 13 -15.70 11.78 44.61
CA SER A 13 -14.38 11.32 45.05
C SER A 13 -13.84 10.12 44.25
N LEU A 14 -14.71 9.38 43.55
CA LEU A 14 -14.31 8.27 42.68
C LEU A 14 -13.92 8.73 41.26
N SER A 15 -14.15 9.99 40.90
CA SER A 15 -13.83 10.52 39.57
C SER A 15 -12.42 11.16 39.50
N THR A 16 -11.71 11.29 40.62
CA THR A 16 -10.40 11.94 40.69
C THR A 16 -9.19 11.10 40.24
N PRO A 17 -9.18 9.74 40.16
CA PRO A 17 -8.04 9.05 39.57
C PRO A 17 -8.08 9.06 38.03
N LEU A 18 -9.18 9.51 37.39
CA LEU A 18 -9.28 9.53 35.92
C LEU A 18 -8.66 10.78 35.29
N LEU A 19 -8.49 11.88 36.04
CA LEU A 19 -7.82 13.10 35.57
C LEU A 19 -6.33 13.17 35.95
N ALA A 20 -5.81 12.15 36.64
CA ALA A 20 -4.39 12.03 37.00
C ALA A 20 -3.61 11.07 36.08
N GLN A 21 -4.27 10.42 35.11
CA GLN A 21 -3.55 9.88 33.96
C GLN A 21 -3.14 11.06 33.08
N GLY A 22 -1.98 11.63 33.39
CA GLY A 22 -1.25 12.46 32.47
C GLY A 22 -1.00 11.67 31.20
N SER A 23 -1.92 11.76 30.24
CA SER A 23 -1.70 11.49 28.83
C SER A 23 -0.79 12.57 28.25
N GLY A 24 0.40 12.69 28.83
CA GLY A 24 1.54 13.22 28.10
C GLY A 24 1.83 12.26 26.96
N LEU A 25 2.05 12.79 25.77
CA LEU A 25 2.66 12.03 24.68
C LEU A 25 3.89 11.30 25.26
N PRO A 26 3.97 9.95 25.21
CA PRO A 26 5.11 9.20 25.75
C PRO A 26 6.45 9.60 25.08
N ALA A 27 6.38 10.34 23.97
CA ALA A 27 7.53 10.79 23.20
C ALA A 27 8.41 11.84 23.90
N LEU A 28 7.99 12.47 25.02
CA LEU A 28 8.72 13.61 25.60
C LEU A 28 8.93 13.55 27.13
N THR A 29 8.97 12.37 27.74
CA THR A 29 9.38 12.25 29.15
C THR A 29 10.72 11.51 29.27
N SER A 30 11.80 12.27 29.38
CA SER A 30 13.11 11.74 29.74
C SER A 30 13.15 11.45 31.24
N THR A 31 13.06 10.18 31.63
CA THR A 31 13.33 9.75 33.01
C THR A 31 14.83 9.50 33.15
N PRO A 32 15.58 10.24 33.98
CA PRO A 32 17.01 10.01 34.14
C PRO A 32 17.24 8.74 34.98
N ALA A 33 17.98 7.78 34.42
CA ALA A 33 18.47 6.64 35.18
C ALA A 33 19.66 7.04 36.05
N ALA A 34 19.75 6.46 37.25
CA ALA A 34 20.88 6.68 38.16
C ALA A 34 22.19 6.21 37.50
N GLY A 35 23.08 7.17 37.18
CA GLY A 35 24.38 6.91 36.59
C GLY A 35 24.69 7.59 35.25
N GLY A 36 23.89 8.57 34.80
CA GLY A 36 24.25 9.41 33.64
C GLY A 36 24.18 8.72 32.27
N GLY A 37 23.73 7.47 32.21
CA GLY A 37 23.34 6.80 30.98
C GLY A 37 21.86 6.96 30.73
N THR A 38 21.48 7.61 29.64
CA THR A 38 20.10 7.59 29.14
C THR A 38 19.82 6.22 28.53
N THR A 39 19.15 5.34 29.27
CA THR A 39 18.50 4.17 28.67
C THR A 39 17.32 4.66 27.81
N TYR A 40 17.55 4.81 26.50
CA TYR A 40 16.51 4.98 25.48
C TYR A 40 15.68 3.68 25.40
N ARG A 41 14.75 3.49 26.34
CA ARG A 41 14.09 2.20 26.58
C ARG A 41 12.65 2.23 26.04
N SER A 42 12.45 1.49 24.95
CA SER A 42 11.20 0.83 24.51
C SER A 42 10.06 1.65 23.88
N GLU A 43 9.86 2.93 24.22
CA GLU A 43 8.66 3.65 23.77
C GLU A 43 8.79 4.18 22.33
N GLU A 44 9.93 4.78 21.96
CA GLU A 44 10.20 5.27 20.59
C GLU A 44 10.18 4.14 19.55
N ARG A 45 10.72 2.96 19.91
CA ARG A 45 10.73 1.78 19.05
C ARG A 45 9.32 1.27 18.77
N THR A 46 8.43 1.35 19.76
CA THR A 46 7.04 0.94 19.63
C THR A 46 6.27 1.91 18.73
N LEU A 47 6.51 3.22 18.86
CA LEU A 47 5.92 4.23 17.98
C LEU A 47 6.38 4.05 16.53
N LEU A 48 7.68 3.85 16.30
CA LEU A 48 8.23 3.57 14.97
C LEU A 48 7.64 2.29 14.36
N LEU A 49 7.46 1.24 15.16
CA LEU A 49 6.85 -0.02 14.73
C LEU A 49 5.39 0.18 14.31
N LEU A 50 4.60 0.91 15.09
CA LEU A 50 3.20 1.22 14.76
C LEU A 50 3.08 2.05 13.49
N THR A 51 3.96 3.05 13.32
CA THR A 51 4.03 3.81 12.06
C THR A 51 4.40 2.89 10.90
N ALA A 52 5.45 2.09 11.02
CA ALA A 52 5.86 1.18 9.96
C ALA A 52 4.75 0.18 9.58
N MET A 53 4.01 -0.34 10.56
CA MET A 53 2.87 -1.25 10.34
C MET A 53 1.76 -0.64 9.47
N THR A 54 1.54 0.67 9.52
CA THR A 54 0.57 1.33 8.64
C THR A 54 1.04 1.46 7.18
N PHE A 55 2.35 1.60 6.95
CA PHE A 55 2.90 1.77 5.59
C PHE A 55 3.24 0.45 4.90
N ILE A 56 3.61 -0.58 5.66
CA ILE A 56 4.01 -1.89 5.12
C ILE A 56 2.96 -2.50 4.18
N PRO A 57 1.65 -2.55 4.53
CA PRO A 57 0.65 -3.14 3.65
C PRO A 57 0.56 -2.43 2.29
N ALA A 58 0.56 -1.09 2.31
CA ALA A 58 0.50 -0.29 1.09
C ALA A 58 1.77 -0.47 0.24
N ALA A 59 2.95 -0.48 0.89
CA ALA A 59 4.23 -0.69 0.21
C ALA A 59 4.30 -2.06 -0.46
N LEU A 60 3.85 -3.12 0.23
CA LEU A 60 3.83 -4.48 -0.32
C LEU A 60 2.92 -4.57 -1.54
N LEU A 61 1.71 -3.99 -1.48
CA LEU A 61 0.81 -3.98 -2.63
C LEU A 61 1.43 -3.24 -3.83
N MET A 62 2.12 -2.13 -3.60
CA MET A 62 2.80 -1.38 -4.67
C MET A 62 3.97 -2.13 -5.32
N MET A 63 4.59 -3.09 -4.63
CA MET A 63 5.67 -3.94 -5.18
C MET A 63 5.15 -5.18 -5.91
N THR A 64 3.84 -5.34 -6.04
CA THR A 64 3.18 -6.51 -6.66
C THR A 64 2.40 -6.11 -7.91
N SER A 65 1.74 -7.07 -8.56
CA SER A 65 0.84 -6.82 -9.70
C SER A 65 -0.45 -6.06 -9.34
N PHE A 66 -0.73 -5.83 -8.05
CA PHE A 66 -1.96 -5.21 -7.56
C PHE A 66 -2.26 -3.87 -8.24
N THR A 67 -1.27 -2.99 -8.36
CA THR A 67 -1.42 -1.63 -8.90
C THR A 67 -2.02 -1.62 -10.31
N ARG A 68 -1.54 -2.50 -11.20
CA ARG A 68 -2.07 -2.58 -12.57
C ARG A 68 -3.50 -3.08 -12.60
N ILE A 69 -3.79 -4.13 -11.83
CA ILE A 69 -5.11 -4.77 -11.83
C ILE A 69 -6.17 -3.81 -11.31
N ILE A 70 -5.92 -3.16 -10.17
CA ILE A 70 -6.90 -2.26 -9.57
C ILE A 70 -7.20 -1.05 -10.47
N ILE A 71 -6.19 -0.49 -11.14
CA ILE A 71 -6.37 0.63 -12.07
C ILE A 71 -7.19 0.19 -13.28
N VAL A 72 -6.84 -0.93 -13.92
CA VAL A 72 -7.57 -1.43 -15.10
C VAL A 72 -9.04 -1.70 -14.77
N LEU A 73 -9.32 -2.40 -13.67
CA LEU A 73 -10.69 -2.69 -13.24
C LEU A 73 -11.46 -1.41 -12.86
N SER A 74 -10.79 -0.44 -12.25
CA SER A 74 -11.39 0.85 -11.91
C SER A 74 -11.73 1.66 -13.16
N LEU A 75 -10.87 1.66 -14.18
CA LEU A 75 -11.13 2.32 -15.46
C LEU A 75 -12.29 1.65 -16.20
N LEU A 76 -12.33 0.32 -16.20
CA LEU A 76 -13.45 -0.45 -16.77
C LEU A 76 -14.79 -0.09 -16.11
N ARG A 77 -14.83 0.06 -14.78
CA ARG A 77 -16.05 0.47 -14.06
C ARG A 77 -16.64 1.78 -14.61
N HIS A 78 -15.79 2.78 -14.89
CA HIS A 78 -16.26 4.05 -15.43
C HIS A 78 -16.69 3.92 -16.90
N ALA A 79 -16.04 3.03 -17.66
CA ALA A 79 -16.36 2.78 -19.06
C ALA A 79 -17.76 2.18 -19.27
N MET A 80 -18.26 1.41 -18.31
CA MET A 80 -19.55 0.73 -18.41
C MET A 80 -20.77 1.68 -18.26
N GLY A 81 -20.57 2.97 -17.94
CA GLY A 81 -21.67 3.93 -17.75
C GLY A 81 -22.59 3.64 -16.56
N THR A 82 -22.31 2.60 -15.78
CA THR A 82 -23.09 2.22 -14.60
C THR A 82 -22.65 3.05 -13.39
N GLN A 83 -23.59 3.77 -12.76
CA GLN A 83 -23.25 4.78 -11.76
C GLN A 83 -22.55 4.27 -10.49
N THR A 84 -22.68 2.98 -10.13
CA THR A 84 -22.09 2.44 -8.88
C THR A 84 -21.70 0.96 -8.89
N ALA A 85 -21.98 0.23 -9.98
CA ALA A 85 -21.62 -1.17 -10.10
C ALA A 85 -20.34 -1.34 -10.93
N PRO A 86 -19.39 -2.21 -10.54
CA PRO A 86 -19.28 -2.91 -9.26
C PRO A 86 -18.80 -2.00 -8.09
N PRO A 87 -19.22 -2.26 -6.84
CA PRO A 87 -18.73 -1.55 -5.66
C PRO A 87 -17.20 -1.60 -5.52
N ASN A 88 -16.61 -0.54 -4.94
CA ASN A 88 -15.16 -0.43 -4.76
C ASN A 88 -14.56 -1.62 -3.99
N GLN A 89 -15.28 -2.13 -2.99
CA GLN A 89 -14.86 -3.31 -2.22
C GLN A 89 -14.72 -4.57 -3.07
N ILE A 90 -15.60 -4.76 -4.07
CA ILE A 90 -15.53 -5.91 -4.98
C ILE A 90 -14.31 -5.77 -5.90
N ILE A 91 -14.03 -4.56 -6.40
CA ILE A 91 -12.85 -4.30 -7.24
C ILE A 91 -11.56 -4.59 -6.45
N ILE A 92 -11.46 -4.10 -5.21
CA ILE A 92 -10.30 -4.36 -4.35
C ILE A 92 -10.17 -5.86 -4.08
N GLY A 93 -11.26 -6.55 -3.72
CA GLY A 93 -11.26 -7.98 -3.47
C GLY A 93 -10.80 -8.79 -4.69
N LEU A 94 -11.36 -8.50 -5.87
CA LEU A 94 -10.97 -9.14 -7.13
C LEU A 94 -9.49 -8.86 -7.46
N SER A 95 -9.04 -7.62 -7.24
CA SER A 95 -7.65 -7.23 -7.46
C SER A 95 -6.69 -8.01 -6.56
N LEU A 96 -7.03 -8.19 -5.29
CA LEU A 96 -6.22 -8.97 -4.35
C LEU A 96 -6.15 -10.46 -4.74
N PHE A 97 -7.28 -11.08 -5.07
CA PHE A 97 -7.29 -12.49 -5.48
C PHE A 97 -6.47 -12.72 -6.77
N LEU A 98 -6.63 -11.84 -7.77
CA LEU A 98 -5.83 -11.90 -8.98
C LEU A 98 -4.35 -11.62 -8.71
N THR A 99 -4.04 -10.75 -7.75
CA THR A 99 -2.66 -10.50 -7.32
C THR A 99 -2.05 -11.77 -6.74
N PHE A 100 -2.72 -12.45 -5.80
CA PHE A 100 -2.23 -13.70 -5.24
C PHE A 100 -2.05 -14.78 -6.29
N PHE A 101 -3.01 -14.90 -7.22
CA PHE A 101 -2.91 -15.84 -8.32
C PHE A 101 -1.70 -15.57 -9.22
N ILE A 102 -1.46 -14.32 -9.62
CA ILE A 102 -0.32 -13.94 -10.47
C ILE A 102 1.00 -14.03 -9.72
N MET A 103 1.01 -13.68 -8.43
CA MET A 103 2.21 -13.64 -7.58
C MET A 103 2.56 -15.00 -6.97
N SER A 104 1.74 -16.04 -7.15
CA SER A 104 1.98 -17.41 -6.66
C SER A 104 3.44 -17.86 -6.77
N PRO A 105 4.10 -17.85 -7.94
CA PRO A 105 5.49 -18.32 -8.05
C PRO A 105 6.49 -17.48 -7.25
N THR A 106 6.24 -16.19 -7.08
CA THR A 106 7.10 -15.30 -6.27
C THR A 106 6.89 -15.57 -4.78
N ILE A 107 5.64 -15.76 -4.36
CA ILE A 107 5.27 -16.08 -2.98
C ILE A 107 5.86 -17.45 -2.58
N ASP A 108 5.78 -18.45 -3.45
CA ASP A 108 6.33 -19.78 -3.22
C ASP A 108 7.86 -19.75 -2.98
N ARG A 109 8.58 -18.94 -3.76
CA ARG A 109 10.03 -18.73 -3.54
C ARG A 109 10.33 -18.02 -2.23
N ILE A 110 9.60 -16.95 -1.91
CA ILE A 110 9.76 -16.25 -0.62
C ILE A 110 9.50 -17.22 0.53
N TYR A 111 8.49 -18.06 0.41
CA TYR A 111 8.17 -19.06 1.43
C TYR A 111 9.33 -20.06 1.63
N GLY A 112 9.85 -20.65 0.55
CA GLY A 112 10.94 -21.63 0.63
C GLY A 112 12.30 -21.05 1.03
N GLU A 113 12.65 -19.85 0.55
CA GLU A 113 14.00 -19.30 0.69
C GLU A 113 14.17 -18.38 1.91
N ALA A 114 13.08 -17.73 2.36
CA ALA A 114 13.11 -16.79 3.48
C ALA A 114 12.29 -17.28 4.68
N TYR A 115 11.04 -17.71 4.48
CA TYR A 115 10.17 -18.06 5.62
C TYR A 115 10.56 -19.39 6.28
N VAL A 116 10.76 -20.46 5.51
CA VAL A 116 11.13 -21.78 6.08
C VAL A 116 12.43 -21.70 6.88
N PRO A 117 13.54 -21.14 6.36
CA PRO A 117 14.79 -21.05 7.12
C PRO A 117 14.69 -20.12 8.35
N LEU A 118 13.82 -19.11 8.30
CA LEU A 118 13.55 -18.24 9.46
C LEU A 118 12.79 -19.01 10.55
N SER A 119 11.80 -19.82 10.16
CA SER A 119 11.01 -20.63 11.10
C SER A 119 11.80 -21.77 11.75
N GLU A 120 12.89 -22.20 11.09
CA GLU A 120 13.83 -23.19 11.59
C GLU A 120 15.03 -22.54 12.34
N ASP A 121 14.95 -21.24 12.63
CA ASP A 121 16.00 -20.44 13.29
C ASP A 121 17.38 -20.50 12.60
N ARG A 122 17.43 -20.86 11.30
CA ARG A 122 18.68 -20.94 10.51
C ARG A 122 19.16 -19.57 10.05
N ILE A 123 18.26 -18.59 9.94
CA ILE A 123 18.56 -17.21 9.55
C ILE A 123 17.86 -16.22 10.49
N ASN A 124 18.41 -15.02 10.59
CA ASN A 124 17.75 -13.94 11.33
C ASN A 124 16.74 -13.17 10.45
N ILE A 125 15.91 -12.32 11.06
CA ILE A 125 14.88 -11.53 10.38
C ILE A 125 15.46 -10.63 9.28
N MET A 126 16.66 -10.06 9.48
CA MET A 126 17.29 -9.19 8.49
C MET A 126 17.70 -9.98 7.23
N GLN A 127 18.31 -11.14 7.41
CA GLN A 127 18.69 -12.06 6.35
C GLN A 127 17.45 -12.62 5.62
N ALA A 128 16.37 -12.91 6.36
CA ALA A 128 15.11 -13.30 5.76
C ALA A 128 14.55 -12.18 4.85
N GLY A 129 14.63 -10.92 5.29
CA GLY A 129 14.25 -9.77 4.48
C GLY A 129 15.10 -9.61 3.22
N GLU A 130 16.42 -9.79 3.32
CA GLU A 130 17.33 -9.74 2.18
C GLU A 130 17.03 -10.84 1.16
N ARG A 131 16.78 -12.08 1.62
CA ARG A 131 16.39 -13.20 0.74
C ARG A 131 15.03 -13.00 0.10
N ALA A 132 14.03 -12.53 0.85
CA ALA A 132 12.70 -12.24 0.33
C ALA A 132 12.70 -11.12 -0.71
N ALA A 133 13.65 -10.18 -0.62
CA ALA A 133 13.77 -9.07 -1.57
C ALA A 133 14.25 -9.52 -2.96
N ILE A 134 14.96 -10.65 -3.08
CA ILE A 134 15.50 -11.16 -4.36
C ILE A 134 14.36 -11.52 -5.34
N PRO A 135 13.42 -12.42 -5.03
CA PRO A 135 12.35 -12.78 -5.96
C PRO A 135 11.40 -11.61 -6.25
N LEU A 136 11.21 -10.69 -5.28
CA LEU A 136 10.46 -9.44 -5.53
C LEU A 136 11.19 -8.53 -6.52
N ARG A 137 12.51 -8.39 -6.39
CA ARG A 137 13.34 -7.62 -7.33
C ARG A 137 13.26 -8.21 -8.74
N GLU A 138 13.45 -9.52 -8.87
CA GLU A 138 13.33 -10.20 -10.17
C GLU A 138 11.96 -9.98 -10.82
N PHE A 139 10.89 -10.09 -10.02
CA PHE A 139 9.54 -9.82 -10.49
C PHE A 139 9.39 -8.38 -11.00
N MET A 140 9.85 -7.38 -10.23
CA MET A 140 9.77 -5.98 -10.62
C MET A 140 10.61 -5.68 -11.87
N LEU A 141 11.85 -6.18 -11.95
CA LEU A 141 12.73 -5.96 -13.10
C LEU A 141 12.11 -6.47 -14.39
N LYS A 142 11.48 -7.65 -14.36
CA LYS A 142 10.80 -8.23 -15.54
C LYS A 142 9.65 -7.37 -16.08
N HIS A 143 9.03 -6.56 -15.23
CA HIS A 143 7.84 -5.76 -15.58
C HIS A 143 8.13 -4.26 -15.67
N THR A 144 9.34 -3.83 -15.31
CA THR A 144 9.76 -2.43 -15.38
C THR A 144 10.38 -2.15 -16.74
N ARG A 145 10.04 -1.01 -17.35
CA ARG A 145 10.63 -0.58 -18.62
C ARG A 145 12.02 -0.01 -18.37
N GLU A 146 12.98 -0.35 -19.22
CA GLU A 146 14.34 0.20 -19.16
C GLU A 146 14.36 1.73 -19.23
N SER A 147 13.46 2.32 -20.02
CA SER A 147 13.30 3.79 -20.11
C SER A 147 12.95 4.42 -18.75
N ASP A 148 12.12 3.74 -17.97
CA ASP A 148 11.63 4.25 -16.68
C ASP A 148 12.70 4.06 -15.60
N ILE A 149 13.50 2.98 -15.68
CA ILE A 149 14.70 2.79 -14.85
C ILE A 149 15.73 3.88 -15.15
N ALA A 150 16.03 4.11 -16.43
CA ALA A 150 16.99 5.13 -16.85
C ALA A 150 16.57 6.54 -16.41
N MET A 151 15.28 6.86 -16.50
CA MET A 151 14.74 8.14 -16.02
C MET A 151 15.04 8.36 -14.53
N PHE A 152 14.67 7.40 -13.67
CA PHE A 152 14.89 7.54 -12.23
C PHE A 152 16.38 7.42 -11.85
N ALA A 153 17.18 6.64 -12.57
CA ALA A 153 18.63 6.59 -12.40
C ALA A 153 19.29 7.95 -12.70
N GLY A 154 18.84 8.63 -13.77
CA GLY A 154 19.27 9.98 -14.12
C GLY A 154 18.90 11.01 -13.05
N ILE A 155 17.66 10.96 -12.53
CA ILE A 155 17.21 11.83 -11.43
C ILE A 155 18.04 11.59 -10.16
N ALA A 156 18.30 10.33 -9.83
CA ALA A 156 19.09 9.93 -8.67
C ALA A 156 20.61 10.12 -8.83
N LYS A 157 21.07 10.55 -10.02
CA LYS A 157 22.49 10.67 -10.41
C LYS A 157 23.29 9.39 -10.16
N VAL A 158 22.67 8.22 -10.35
CA VAL A 158 23.33 6.92 -10.24
C VAL A 158 23.84 6.54 -11.63
N THR A 159 25.16 6.60 -11.81
CA THR A 159 25.81 6.40 -13.11
C THR A 159 26.41 5.01 -13.30
N ASN A 160 26.56 4.22 -12.22
CA ASN A 160 27.23 2.93 -12.25
C ASN A 160 26.24 1.78 -12.06
N ILE A 161 25.51 1.44 -13.12
CA ILE A 161 24.63 0.26 -13.18
C ILE A 161 25.24 -0.66 -14.24
N ALA A 162 26.01 -1.66 -13.80
CA ALA A 162 26.65 -2.62 -14.70
C ALA A 162 25.73 -3.80 -15.00
N THR A 163 24.99 -4.25 -14.00
CA THR A 163 24.02 -5.35 -14.12
C THR A 163 22.62 -4.92 -13.62
N PRO A 164 21.54 -5.58 -14.08
CA PRO A 164 20.18 -5.34 -13.57
C PRO A 164 20.05 -5.54 -12.05
N ASP A 165 20.89 -6.39 -11.46
CA ASP A 165 20.89 -6.68 -10.03
C ASP A 165 21.50 -5.56 -9.18
N ASP A 166 22.36 -4.71 -9.78
CA ASP A 166 22.97 -3.56 -9.12
C ASP A 166 21.99 -2.40 -8.91
N ILE A 167 20.79 -2.48 -9.50
CA ILE A 167 19.79 -1.41 -9.43
C ILE A 167 19.26 -1.31 -7.98
N PRO A 168 19.49 -0.19 -7.28
CA PRO A 168 19.00 -0.02 -5.92
C PRO A 168 17.47 -0.06 -5.86
N LEU A 169 16.90 -0.70 -4.84
CA LEU A 169 15.44 -0.78 -4.65
C LEU A 169 14.77 0.60 -4.60
N ARG A 170 15.47 1.63 -4.08
CA ARG A 170 14.99 3.03 -4.08
C ARG A 170 14.75 3.63 -5.47
N ILE A 171 15.34 3.04 -6.52
CA ILE A 171 15.14 3.41 -7.92
C ILE A 171 14.14 2.43 -8.55
N LEU A 172 14.33 1.13 -8.33
CA LEU A 172 13.50 0.11 -8.94
C LEU A 172 12.02 0.23 -8.55
N ILE A 173 11.71 0.45 -7.28
CA ILE A 173 10.33 0.54 -6.79
C ILE A 173 9.56 1.69 -7.49
N PRO A 174 10.03 2.95 -7.47
CA PRO A 174 9.31 4.02 -8.17
C PRO A 174 9.29 3.83 -9.70
N SER A 175 10.37 3.31 -10.31
CA SER A 175 10.35 2.97 -11.74
C SER A 175 9.28 1.92 -12.08
N PHE A 176 9.18 0.86 -11.27
CA PHE A 176 8.19 -0.19 -11.42
C PHE A 176 6.77 0.37 -11.33
N VAL A 177 6.48 1.17 -10.30
CA VAL A 177 5.15 1.77 -10.12
C VAL A 177 4.74 2.63 -11.32
N ILE A 178 5.67 3.42 -11.87
CA ILE A 178 5.41 4.22 -13.08
C ILE A 178 5.19 3.33 -14.32
N SER A 179 6.00 2.29 -14.51
CA SER A 179 5.84 1.33 -15.60
C SER A 179 4.49 0.60 -15.54
N GLU A 180 4.08 0.18 -14.34
CA GLU A 180 2.79 -0.47 -14.09
C GLU A 180 1.63 0.48 -14.35
N LEU A 181 1.72 1.72 -13.86
CA LEU A 181 0.69 2.73 -14.06
C LEU A 181 0.52 3.05 -15.55
N LYS A 182 1.61 3.29 -16.27
CA LYS A 182 1.57 3.53 -17.72
C LYS A 182 0.93 2.38 -18.47
N THR A 183 1.29 1.14 -18.12
CA THR A 183 0.73 -0.06 -18.75
C THR A 183 -0.75 -0.22 -18.40
N ALA A 184 -1.16 0.05 -17.16
CA ALA A 184 -2.54 -0.02 -16.72
C ALA A 184 -3.43 1.01 -17.44
N PHE A 185 -2.94 2.24 -17.61
CA PHE A 185 -3.65 3.28 -18.37
C PHE A 185 -3.75 2.93 -19.86
N GLN A 186 -2.70 2.34 -20.46
CA GLN A 186 -2.75 1.86 -21.85
C GLN A 186 -3.82 0.78 -22.03
N ILE A 187 -3.85 -0.22 -21.14
CA ILE A 187 -4.86 -1.28 -21.15
C ILE A 187 -6.26 -0.67 -20.94
N GLY A 188 -6.42 0.17 -19.93
CA GLY A 188 -7.69 0.83 -19.62
C GLY A 188 -8.21 1.66 -20.80
N PHE A 189 -7.34 2.41 -21.48
CA PHE A 189 -7.71 3.18 -22.66
C PHE A 189 -8.19 2.28 -23.81
N VAL A 190 -7.45 1.20 -24.12
CA VAL A 190 -7.84 0.25 -25.18
C VAL A 190 -9.19 -0.39 -24.85
N LEU A 191 -9.45 -0.73 -23.58
CA LEU A 191 -10.73 -1.26 -23.14
C LEU A 191 -11.86 -0.22 -23.19
N PHE A 192 -11.54 1.08 -23.06
CA PHE A 192 -12.51 2.17 -23.06
C PHE A 192 -13.05 2.51 -24.47
N ILE A 193 -12.21 2.37 -25.51
CA ILE A 193 -12.55 2.69 -26.90
C ILE A 193 -13.88 2.09 -27.38
N PRO A 194 -14.18 0.78 -27.22
CA PRO A 194 -15.44 0.22 -27.71
C PRO A 194 -16.68 0.84 -27.05
N PHE A 195 -16.62 1.15 -25.75
CA PHE A 195 -17.74 1.79 -25.04
C PHE A 195 -17.96 3.22 -25.54
N LEU A 196 -16.88 3.97 -25.75
CA LEU A 196 -16.93 5.32 -26.31
C LEU A 196 -17.59 5.32 -27.70
N ILE A 197 -17.24 4.36 -28.55
CA ILE A 197 -17.86 4.22 -29.88
C ILE A 197 -19.37 3.98 -29.75
N ILE A 198 -19.80 3.10 -28.85
CA ILE A 198 -21.23 2.85 -28.60
C ILE A 198 -21.93 4.13 -28.15
N ASP A 199 -21.36 4.86 -27.19
CA ASP A 199 -21.95 6.10 -26.67
C ASP A 199 -22.11 7.16 -27.77
N MET A 200 -21.07 7.36 -28.60
CA MET A 200 -21.15 8.31 -29.72
C MET A 200 -22.19 7.90 -30.77
N VAL A 201 -22.29 6.60 -31.07
CA VAL A 201 -23.27 6.09 -32.04
C VAL A 201 -24.69 6.27 -31.50
N VAL A 202 -24.95 5.86 -30.26
CA VAL A 202 -26.29 5.99 -29.64
C VAL A 202 -26.70 7.47 -29.55
N ALA A 203 -25.82 8.35 -29.11
CA ALA A 203 -26.09 9.79 -29.05
C ALA A 203 -26.41 10.37 -30.43
N SER A 204 -25.67 9.97 -31.48
CA SER A 204 -25.93 10.45 -32.85
C SER A 204 -27.30 10.01 -33.39
N ILE A 205 -27.73 8.79 -33.06
CA ILE A 205 -29.03 8.25 -33.46
C ILE A 205 -30.16 8.96 -32.70
N LEU A 206 -30.03 9.15 -31.38
CA LEU A 206 -31.03 9.86 -30.57
C LEU A 206 -31.19 11.33 -31.01
N MET A 207 -30.07 12.00 -31.32
CA MET A 207 -30.09 13.37 -31.87
C MET A 207 -30.76 13.42 -33.24
N ALA A 208 -30.51 12.45 -34.12
CA ALA A 208 -31.14 12.38 -35.44
C ALA A 208 -32.66 12.14 -35.36
N MET A 209 -33.15 11.48 -34.30
CA MET A 209 -34.58 11.29 -34.03
C MET A 209 -35.26 12.55 -33.44
N GLY A 210 -34.52 13.63 -33.18
CA GLY A 210 -35.07 14.86 -32.62
C GLY A 210 -35.31 14.82 -31.10
N MET A 211 -34.84 13.79 -30.40
CA MET A 211 -35.02 13.63 -28.95
C MET A 211 -33.90 14.34 -28.16
N MET A 212 -33.71 15.64 -28.37
CA MET A 212 -32.63 16.42 -27.73
C MET A 212 -32.70 16.48 -26.18
N MET A 213 -33.82 16.09 -25.57
CA MET A 213 -34.04 16.17 -24.12
C MET A 213 -34.17 14.82 -23.40
N MET A 214 -33.91 13.68 -24.06
CA MET A 214 -33.80 12.40 -23.35
C MET A 214 -32.32 12.07 -23.12
N SER A 215 -31.82 12.50 -21.96
CA SER A 215 -30.54 12.11 -21.37
C SER A 215 -30.73 11.01 -20.34
#